data_AF-A0A938UXK5-F1
#
_entry.id   AF-A0A938UXK5-F1
#
_cell.length_a   1.000
_cell.length_b   1.000
_cell.length_c   1.000
_cell.angle_alpha   90.00
_cell.angle_beta   90.00
_cell.angle_gamma   90.00
#
_symmetry.space_group_name_H-M   'P 1'
#
loop_
_entity.id
_entity.type
_entity.pdbx_description
1 polymer ?
#
loop_
_entity_poly.entity_id
_entity_poly.type
_entity_poly.pdbx_seq_one_letter_code
_entity_poly.pdbx_strand_id
1 'polypeptide(L)'
;MTYFIEILIRGLMLGSLYAIVGMGLTLVWGVVGIVNIAHGEFVMLGAYFAFWAFSLLHVNPLFSFVLSVPLFFFFGMMIHKRITERLIK
;
A
#
# COMPACT_ATOMS: atom_id res chain seq x y z
N MET A 1 27.20 -9.44 17.80
CA MET A 1 26.82 -10.23 16.61
C MET A 1 25.31 -10.20 16.36
N THR A 2 24.46 -10.39 17.38
CA THR A 2 23.00 -10.29 17.27
C THR A 2 22.49 -8.91 16.79
N TYR A 3 23.02 -7.82 17.34
CA TYR A 3 22.64 -6.45 16.94
C TYR A 3 22.89 -6.14 15.46
N PHE A 4 24.00 -6.62 14.91
CA PHE A 4 24.33 -6.39 13.48
C PHE A 4 23.30 -7.05 12.57
N ILE A 5 22.93 -8.30 12.86
CA ILE A 5 21.92 -9.05 12.12
C ILE A 5 20.55 -8.37 12.23
N GLU A 6 20.17 -7.90 13.42
CA GLU A 6 18.90 -7.20 13.64
C GLU A 6 18.80 -5.90 12.81
N ILE A 7 19.84 -5.08 12.81
CA ILE A 7 19.89 -3.84 12.02
C ILE A 7 19.76 -4.16 10.53
N LEU A 8 20.44 -5.20 10.06
CA LEU A 8 20.41 -5.63 8.67
C LEU A 8 19.00 -6.09 8.26
N ILE A 9 18.34 -6.89 9.11
CA ILE A 9 16.94 -7.31 8.88
C ILE A 9 16.00 -6.12 8.86
N ARG A 10 16.05 -5.24 9.88
CA ARG A 10 15.20 -4.04 9.94
C ARG A 10 15.43 -3.11 8.75
N GLY A 11 16.67 -2.95 8.32
CA GLY A 11 17.04 -2.16 7.13
C GLY A 11 16.48 -2.75 5.85
N LEU A 12 16.57 -4.08 5.67
CA LEU A 12 15.96 -4.76 4.51
C LEU A 12 14.44 -4.66 4.54
N MET A 13 13.80 -4.79 5.69
CA MET A 13 12.35 -4.66 5.82
C MET A 13 11.88 -3.25 5.43
N LEU A 14 12.51 -2.20 5.97
CA LEU A 14 12.17 -0.82 5.61
C LEU A 14 12.52 -0.49 4.15
N GLY A 15 13.69 -0.94 3.67
CA GLY A 15 14.13 -0.72 2.29
C GLY A 15 13.18 -1.38 1.28
N SER A 16 12.78 -2.62 1.53
CA SER A 16 11.82 -3.34 0.67
C SER A 16 10.43 -2.70 0.70
N LEU A 17 9.98 -2.20 1.87
CA LEU A 17 8.75 -1.43 1.98
C LEU A 17 8.79 -0.18 1.09
N TYR A 18 9.83 0.65 1.21
CA TYR A 18 9.96 1.85 0.39
C TYR A 18 10.12 1.53 -1.10
N ALA A 19 10.86 0.46 -1.44
CA ALA A 19 11.01 0.01 -2.81
C ALA A 19 9.66 -0.40 -3.43
N ILE A 20 8.83 -1.18 -2.72
CA ILE A 20 7.49 -1.56 -3.17
C ILE A 20 6.58 -0.34 -3.33
N VAL A 21 6.59 0.57 -2.35
CA VAL A 21 5.77 1.80 -2.41
C VAL A 21 6.16 2.66 -3.61
N GLY A 22 7.46 2.81 -3.88
CA GLY A 22 7.97 3.54 -5.04
C GLY A 22 7.64 2.84 -6.37
N MET A 23 7.83 1.53 -6.45
CA MET A 23 7.46 0.72 -7.63
C MET A 23 5.97 0.82 -7.95
N GLY A 24 5.09 0.88 -6.94
CA GLY A 24 3.67 1.11 -7.16
C GLY A 24 3.39 2.43 -7.88
N LEU A 25 4.04 3.52 -7.46
CA LEU A 25 3.89 4.83 -8.09
C LEU A 25 4.41 4.84 -9.53
N THR A 26 5.57 4.23 -9.78
CA THR A 26 6.15 4.16 -11.12
C THR A 26 5.31 3.31 -12.08
N LEU A 27 4.70 2.22 -11.59
CA LEU A 27 3.78 1.41 -12.39
C LEU A 27 2.53 2.18 -12.79
N VAL A 28 1.89 2.89 -11.84
CA VAL A 28 0.70 3.69 -12.13
C VAL A 28 1.01 4.79 -13.14
N TRP A 29 2.09 5.53 -12.92
CA TRP A 29 2.48 6.58 -13.85
C TRP A 29 2.89 6.02 -15.23
N GLY A 30 3.61 4.89 -15.26
CA GLY A 30 4.05 4.27 -16.51
C GLY A 30 2.91 3.78 -17.39
N VAL A 31 1.77 3.38 -16.80
CA VAL A 31 0.59 2.92 -17.55
C VAL A 31 -0.36 4.08 -17.89
N VAL A 32 -0.61 4.96 -16.93
CA VAL A 32 -1.66 6.00 -17.04
C VAL A 32 -1.12 7.31 -17.65
N GLY A 33 0.18 7.59 -17.54
CA GLY A 33 0.81 8.80 -18.05
C GLY A 33 0.63 10.05 -17.18
N ILE A 34 -0.07 9.93 -16.04
CA ILE A 34 -0.32 11.05 -15.11
C ILE A 34 0.20 10.70 -13.71
N VAL A 35 0.82 11.67 -13.05
CA VAL A 35 1.32 11.52 -11.67
C VAL A 35 0.15 11.44 -10.69
N ASN A 36 0.08 10.36 -9.91
CA ASN A 36 -0.91 10.19 -8.85
C ASN A 36 -0.40 10.80 -7.53
N ILE A 37 -0.84 12.02 -7.21
CA ILE A 37 -0.47 12.73 -5.96
C ILE A 37 -1.07 12.04 -4.73
N ALA A 38 -2.22 11.37 -4.87
CA ALA A 38 -2.90 10.67 -3.77
C ALA A 38 -2.27 9.31 -3.42
N HIS A 39 -1.23 8.86 -4.13
CA HIS A 39 -0.60 7.55 -3.91
C HIS A 39 -0.20 7.31 -2.45
N GLY A 40 0.39 8.31 -1.80
CA GLY A 40 0.75 8.23 -0.39
C GLY A 40 -0.46 8.03 0.53
N GLU A 41 -1.59 8.68 0.23
CA GLU A 41 -2.83 8.53 0.99
C GLU A 41 -3.41 7.11 0.86
N PHE A 42 -3.33 6.50 -0.33
CA PHE A 42 -3.74 5.10 -0.51
C PHE A 42 -2.89 4.12 0.29
N VAL A 43 -1.58 4.33 0.36
CA VAL A 43 -0.68 3.53 1.21
C VAL A 43 -1.05 3.68 2.69
N MET A 44 -1.30 4.91 3.14
CA MET A 44 -1.69 5.18 4.52
C MET A 44 -3.05 4.56 4.86
N LEU A 45 -4.03 4.61 3.96
CA LEU A 45 -5.33 3.98 4.17
C LEU A 45 -5.21 2.46 4.38
N GLY A 46 -4.36 1.79 3.61
CA GLY A 46 -4.09 0.36 3.80
C GLY A 46 -3.46 0.06 5.16
N ALA A 47 -2.51 0.89 5.59
CA ALA A 47 -1.86 0.75 6.89
C ALA A 47 -2.85 0.99 8.05
N TYR A 48 -3.67 2.05 7.97
CA TYR A 48 -4.69 2.34 8.98
C TYR A 48 -5.80 1.29 9.04
N PHE A 49 -6.17 0.71 7.89
CA PHE A 49 -7.09 -0.42 7.87
C PHE A 49 -6.53 -1.60 8.68
N ALA A 50 -5.27 -1.97 8.46
CA ALA A 50 -4.64 -3.06 9.23
C ALA A 50 -4.55 -2.72 10.71
N PHE A 51 -4.22 -1.47 11.06
CA PHE A 51 -4.20 -0.98 12.43
C PHE A 51 -5.57 -1.09 13.11
N TRP A 52 -6.64 -0.59 12.50
CA TRP A 52 -7.99 -0.67 13.08
C TRP A 52 -8.58 -2.07 13.07
N ALA A 53 -8.28 -2.89 12.06
CA ALA A 53 -8.66 -4.31 12.06
C ALA A 53 -8.03 -5.04 13.27
N PHE A 54 -6.79 -4.71 13.63
CA PHE A 54 -6.17 -5.23 14.83
C PHE A 54 -6.75 -4.61 16.11
N SER A 55 -6.82 -3.29 16.21
CA SER A 55 -7.20 -2.59 17.45
C SER A 55 -8.68 -2.72 17.82
N LEU A 56 -9.59 -2.74 16.85
CA LEU A 56 -11.03 -2.78 17.10
C LEU A 56 -11.59 -4.20 17.00
N LEU A 57 -11.17 -4.93 15.97
CA LEU A 57 -11.72 -6.25 15.66
C LEU A 57 -10.86 -7.40 16.18
N HIS A 58 -9.70 -7.10 16.80
CA HIS A 58 -8.74 -8.09 17.31
C HIS A 58 -8.30 -9.11 16.25
N VAL A 59 -8.36 -8.72 14.97
CA VAL A 59 -7.92 -9.55 13.85
C VAL A 59 -6.41 -9.61 13.84
N ASN A 60 -5.85 -10.81 13.70
CA ASN A 60 -4.40 -10.99 13.62
C ASN A 60 -3.82 -10.14 12.46
N PRO A 61 -2.73 -9.37 12.68
CA PRO A 61 -2.16 -8.49 11.66
C PRO A 61 -1.83 -9.17 10.32
N LEU A 62 -1.41 -10.45 10.34
CA LEU A 62 -1.18 -11.22 9.11
C LEU A 62 -2.48 -11.44 8.32
N PHE A 63 -3.57 -11.74 9.02
CA PHE A 63 -4.88 -11.90 8.38
C PHE A 63 -5.43 -10.56 7.87
N SER A 64 -5.21 -9.46 8.59
CA SER A 64 -5.57 -8.11 8.15
C SER A 64 -4.86 -7.74 6.85
N PHE A 65 -3.60 -8.15 6.66
CA PHE A 65 -2.87 -7.98 5.40
C PHE A 65 -3.51 -8.77 4.25
N VAL A 66 -3.84 -10.04 4.47
CA VAL A 66 -4.49 -10.87 3.42
C VAL A 66 -5.85 -10.31 3.03
N LEU A 67 -6.61 -9.79 4.00
CA LEU A 67 -7.93 -9.20 3.77
C LEU A 67 -7.85 -7.82 3.07
N SER A 68 -6.81 -7.04 3.36
CA SER A 68 -6.66 -5.69 2.79
C SER A 68 -6.39 -5.73 1.29
N VAL A 69 -5.64 -6.72 0.79
CA VAL A 69 -5.31 -6.85 -0.64
C VAL A 69 -6.55 -6.84 -1.54
N PRO A 70 -7.53 -7.75 -1.40
CA PRO A 70 -8.72 -7.73 -2.24
C PRO A 70 -9.57 -6.48 -2.00
N LEU A 71 -9.72 -6.05 -0.74
CA LEU A 71 -10.53 -4.89 -0.39
C LEU A 71 -10.03 -3.61 -1.09
N PHE A 72 -8.74 -3.31 -0.96
CA PHE A 72 -8.13 -2.12 -1.55
C PHE A 72 -7.95 -2.23 -3.06
N PHE A 73 -7.83 -3.44 -3.61
CA PHE A 73 -7.86 -3.66 -5.05
C PHE A 73 -9.21 -3.24 -5.65
N PHE A 74 -10.33 -3.71 -5.07
CA PHE A 74 -11.66 -3.31 -5.55
C PHE A 74 -11.96 -1.84 -5.29
N PHE A 75 -11.53 -1.30 -4.15
CA PHE A 75 -11.66 0.13 -3.84
C PHE A 75 -10.89 1.00 -4.85
N GLY A 76 -9.62 0.66 -5.11
CA GLY A 76 -8.79 1.33 -6.11
C GLY A 76 -9.36 1.21 -7.52
N MET A 77 -9.88 0.04 -7.90
CA MET A 77 -10.56 -0.16 -9.18
C MET A 77 -11.80 0.74 -9.31
N MET A 78 -12.59 0.87 -8.25
CA MET A 78 -13.77 1.75 -8.25
C MET A 78 -13.38 3.20 -8.47
N ILE A 79 -12.33 3.68 -7.77
CA ILE A 79 -11.82 5.04 -7.94
C ILE A 79 -11.25 5.25 -9.34
N HIS A 80 -10.45 4.30 -9.82
CA HIS A 80 -9.86 4.38 -11.15
C HIS A 80 -10.92 4.51 -12.24
N LYS A 81 -11.93 3.64 -12.24
CA LYS A 81 -13.02 3.69 -13.22
C LYS A 81 -13.90 4.93 -13.11
N ARG A 82 -14.20 5.38 -11.88
CA ARG A 82 -15.15 6.48 -11.68
C ARG A 82 -14.53 7.86 -11.81
N ILE A 83 -13.28 8.02 -11.41
CA ILE A 83 -12.62 9.32 -11.30
C ILE A 83 -11.51 9.39 -12.34
N THR A 84 -10.54 8.48 -12.29
CA THR A 84 -9.35 8.56 -13.14
C THR A 84 -9.69 8.44 -14.62
N GLU A 85 -10.45 7.42 -15.04
CA GLU A 85 -10.87 7.26 -16.44
C GLU A 85 -11.74 8.42 -16.96
N ARG A 86 -12.46 9.12 -16.07
CA ARG A 86 -13.30 10.28 -16.46
C ARG A 86 -12.49 11.56 -16.68
N LEU A 87 -11.33 11.68 -16.06
CA LEU A 87 -10.46 12.87 -16.17
C LEU A 87 -9.47 12.75 -17.34
N ILE A 88 -9.21 11.52 -17.79
CA ILE A 88 -8.28 11.21 -18.88
C ILE A 88 -8.99 11.18 -20.24
N LYS A 89 -10.32 11.07 -20.24
CA LYS A 89 -11.18 11.30 -21.41
C LYS A 89 -11.65 12.75 -21.44
#